data_AF-A0A2E2L4W4-F1
#
_entry.id   AF-A0A2E2L4W4-F1
#
_cell.length_a   1.000
_cell.length_b   1.000
_cell.length_c   1.000
_cell.angle_alpha   90.00
_cell.angle_beta   90.00
_cell.angle_gamma   90.00
#
_symmetry.space_group_name_H-M   'P 1'
#
loop_
_entity.id
_entity.type
_entity.pdbx_description
1 polymer ?
#
loop_
_entity_poly.entity_id
_entity_poly.type
_entity_poly.pdbx_seq_one_letter_code
_entity_poly.pdbx_strand_id
1 'polypeptide(L)'
;MTTAASLDRVGEPVLSGWKTTGHAIGFWLLAAMGIVVTTGAWFWLAIVGLEETTEQPKALASGTTMTGTALFFGVVPLVAVHLVGFAILMSYGASRRHNRQSGLWLGAGATIAASSIGLTVLLLFLYA
;
A
#
# COMPACT_ATOMS: atom_id res chain seq x y z
N MET A 1 46.04 31.41 -14.33
CA MET A 1 44.89 30.66 -14.84
C MET A 1 44.33 29.84 -13.69
N THR A 2 43.35 30.42 -13.02
CA THR A 2 42.86 30.05 -11.69
C THR A 2 41.70 29.07 -11.79
N THR A 3 41.81 28.00 -11.00
CA THR A 3 40.76 27.06 -10.59
C THR A 3 39.55 27.79 -10.02
N ALA A 4 38.47 27.88 -10.79
CA ALA A 4 37.20 28.48 -10.39
C ALA A 4 36.00 27.56 -10.71
N ALA A 5 36.15 26.24 -10.52
CA ALA A 5 35.10 25.27 -10.85
C ALA A 5 34.69 24.34 -9.69
N SER A 6 35.18 24.55 -8.45
CA SER A 6 34.97 23.58 -7.37
C SER A 6 34.36 24.11 -6.07
N LEU A 7 33.76 25.30 -6.04
CA LEU A 7 33.33 25.92 -4.77
C LEU A 7 31.84 26.30 -4.67
N ASP A 8 30.94 25.78 -5.51
CA ASP A 8 29.56 26.30 -5.55
C ASP A 8 28.42 25.30 -5.30
N ARG A 9 28.63 24.21 -4.54
CA ARG A 9 27.50 23.37 -4.05
C ARG A 9 27.66 22.82 -2.63
N VAL A 10 28.44 23.47 -1.78
CA VAL A 10 28.46 23.14 -0.35
C VAL A 10 27.49 24.06 0.37
N GLY A 11 26.21 23.67 0.45
CA GLY A 11 25.27 24.32 1.36
C GLY A 11 23.96 24.87 0.79
N GLU A 12 23.50 24.43 -0.38
CA GLU A 12 22.07 24.57 -0.70
C GLU A 12 21.29 23.75 0.35
N PRO A 13 20.47 24.36 1.22
CA PRO A 13 19.66 23.57 2.14
C PRO A 13 18.77 22.68 1.28
N VAL A 14 18.94 21.36 1.40
CA VAL A 14 18.00 20.40 0.83
C VAL A 14 16.66 20.72 1.48
N LEU A 15 15.80 21.49 0.79
CA LEU A 15 14.47 21.79 1.26
C LEU A 15 13.80 20.45 1.54
N SER A 16 13.63 20.15 2.83
CA SER A 16 13.14 18.87 3.31
C SER A 16 11.70 19.06 3.76
N GLY A 17 10.86 18.06 3.48
CA GLY A 17 9.45 18.10 3.84
C GLY A 17 8.51 18.46 2.70
N TRP A 18 7.32 18.95 3.10
CA TRP A 18 6.18 19.20 2.23
C TRP A 18 6.21 20.64 1.70
N LYS A 19 5.76 20.84 0.45
CA LYS A 19 5.63 22.20 -0.12
C LYS A 19 4.64 23.08 0.65
N THR A 20 3.62 22.47 1.25
CA THR A 20 2.62 23.15 2.09
C THR A 20 2.12 22.18 3.17
N THR A 21 1.60 22.71 4.27
CA THR A 21 0.94 21.91 5.32
C THR A 21 -0.27 21.14 4.77
N GLY A 22 -1.02 21.73 3.84
CA GLY A 22 -2.17 21.07 3.22
C GLY A 22 -1.79 19.78 2.47
N HIS A 23 -0.63 19.75 1.81
CA HIS A 23 -0.15 18.52 1.17
C HIS A 23 0.23 17.44 2.19
N ALA A 24 0.82 17.83 3.32
CA ALA A 24 1.13 16.89 4.40
C ALA A 24 -0.14 16.22 4.92
N ILE A 25 -1.17 17.03 5.21
CA ILE A 25 -2.47 16.57 5.68
C ILE A 25 -3.10 15.64 4.63
N GLY A 26 -3.14 16.07 3.37
CA GLY A 26 -3.73 15.27 2.29
C GLY A 26 -3.06 13.91 2.11
N PHE A 27 -1.73 13.84 2.19
CA PHE A 27 -1.00 12.58 2.13
C PHE A 27 -1.38 11.63 3.28
N TRP A 28 -1.41 12.14 4.52
CA TRP A 28 -1.73 11.31 5.69
C TRP A 28 -3.20 10.88 5.71
N LEU A 29 -4.12 11.70 5.22
CA LEU A 29 -5.52 11.30 5.03
C LEU A 29 -5.65 10.16 4.01
N LEU A 30 -4.92 10.23 2.89
CA LEU A 30 -4.88 9.14 1.92
C LEU A 30 -4.29 7.87 2.52
N ALA A 31 -3.22 7.99 3.32
CA ALA A 31 -2.62 6.86 4.01
C ALA A 31 -3.59 6.23 5.02
N ALA A 32 -4.30 7.05 5.80
CA ALA A 32 -5.31 6.58 6.76
C ALA A 32 -6.48 5.88 6.06
N MET A 33 -6.97 6.41 4.95
CA MET A 33 -7.96 5.74 4.11
C MET A 33 -7.42 4.40 3.57
N GLY A 34 -6.14 4.39 3.18
CA GLY A 34 -5.42 3.18 2.77
C GLY A 34 -5.52 2.06 3.80
N ILE A 35 -5.37 2.37 5.10
CA ILE A 35 -5.51 1.39 6.19
C ILE A 35 -6.89 0.72 6.17
N VAL A 36 -7.96 1.51 6.05
CA VAL A 36 -9.34 0.98 6.03
C VAL A 36 -9.54 0.06 4.83
N VAL A 37 -9.10 0.50 3.66
CA VAL A 37 -9.24 -0.26 2.40
C VAL A 37 -8.40 -1.55 2.43
N THR A 38 -7.14 -1.50 2.86
CA THR A 38 -6.27 -2.69 2.94
C THR A 38 -6.78 -3.68 3.98
N THR A 39 -7.30 -3.20 5.11
CA THR A 39 -7.96 -4.05 6.11
C THR A 39 -9.13 -4.79 5.49
N GLY A 40 -10.05 -4.09 4.83
CA GLY A 40 -11.18 -4.71 4.13
C GLY A 40 -10.74 -5.74 3.08
N ALA A 41 -9.67 -5.45 2.33
CA ALA A 41 -9.13 -6.37 1.33
C ALA A 41 -8.54 -7.65 1.95
N TRP A 42 -7.88 -7.55 3.12
CA TRP A 42 -7.42 -8.73 3.87
C TRP A 42 -8.58 -9.59 4.37
N PHE A 43 -9.63 -8.97 4.94
CA PHE A 43 -10.85 -9.68 5.33
C PHE A 43 -11.53 -10.36 4.13
N TRP A 44 -11.59 -9.67 2.99
CA TRP A 44 -12.14 -10.23 1.76
C TRP A 44 -11.40 -11.49 1.32
N LEU A 45 -10.07 -11.45 1.29
CA LEU A 45 -9.26 -12.65 1.00
C LEU A 45 -9.56 -13.79 1.98
N ALA A 46 -9.68 -13.50 3.28
CA ALA A 46 -9.99 -14.51 4.28
C ALA A 46 -11.37 -15.16 4.03
N ILE A 47 -12.39 -14.37 3.70
CA ILE A 47 -13.74 -14.85 3.39
C ILE A 47 -13.72 -15.76 2.15
N VAL A 48 -13.11 -15.32 1.04
CA VAL A 48 -13.05 -16.12 -0.19
C VAL A 48 -12.23 -17.40 0.03
N GLY A 49 -11.17 -17.34 0.85
CA GLY A 49 -10.41 -18.53 1.25
C GLY A 49 -11.25 -19.53 2.06
N LEU A 50 -12.09 -19.04 2.96
CA LEU A 50 -13.05 -19.87 3.70
C LEU A 50 -14.09 -20.48 2.76
N GLU A 51 -14.59 -19.73 1.79
CA GLU A 51 -15.55 -20.23 0.82
C GLU A 51 -14.94 -21.35 -0.06
N GLU A 52 -13.74 -21.14 -0.61
CA GLU A 52 -13.04 -22.18 -1.36
C GLU A 52 -12.85 -23.46 -0.53
N THR A 53 -12.36 -23.33 0.71
CA THR A 53 -12.07 -24.50 1.57
C THR A 53 -13.34 -25.25 2.01
N THR A 54 -14.43 -24.54 2.27
CA THR A 54 -15.69 -25.14 2.73
C THR A 54 -16.56 -25.69 1.61
N GLU A 55 -16.48 -25.12 0.40
CA GLU A 55 -17.24 -25.59 -0.77
C GLU A 55 -16.50 -26.64 -1.61
N GLN A 56 -15.16 -26.73 -1.52
CA GLN A 56 -14.36 -27.69 -2.31
C GLN A 56 -14.86 -29.14 -2.22
N PRO A 57 -15.21 -29.72 -1.04
CA PRO A 57 -15.66 -31.11 -0.97
C PRO A 57 -16.99 -31.34 -1.72
N LYS A 58 -17.89 -30.35 -1.69
CA LYS A 58 -19.17 -30.40 -2.40
C LYS A 58 -18.97 -30.30 -3.91
N ALA A 59 -18.09 -29.39 -4.33
CA ALA A 59 -17.70 -29.25 -5.73
C ALA A 59 -17.06 -30.54 -6.28
N LEU A 60 -16.19 -31.20 -5.50
CA LEU A 60 -15.59 -32.47 -5.88
C LEU A 60 -16.62 -33.61 -5.98
N ALA A 61 -17.60 -33.65 -5.06
CA ALA A 61 -18.68 -34.63 -5.11
C ALA A 61 -19.58 -34.45 -6.35
N SER A 62 -19.68 -33.24 -6.90
CA SER A 62 -20.39 -32.95 -8.14
C SER A 62 -19.51 -33.02 -9.40
N GLY A 63 -18.27 -33.51 -9.30
CA GLY A 63 -17.34 -33.62 -10.44
C GLY A 63 -16.78 -32.28 -10.93
N THR A 64 -16.82 -31.24 -10.11
CA THR A 64 -16.31 -29.88 -10.37
C THR A 64 -15.19 -29.53 -9.39
N THR A 65 -14.69 -28.28 -9.41
CA THR A 65 -13.67 -27.81 -8.47
C THR A 65 -13.84 -26.32 -8.15
N MET A 66 -13.54 -25.94 -6.91
CA MET A 66 -13.39 -24.56 -6.46
C MET A 66 -11.91 -24.13 -6.40
N THR A 67 -10.97 -25.01 -6.75
CA THR A 67 -9.54 -24.73 -6.71
C THR A 67 -9.20 -23.44 -7.46
N GLY A 68 -8.56 -22.51 -6.77
CA GLY A 68 -8.12 -21.23 -7.33
C GLY A 68 -9.12 -20.09 -7.15
N THR A 69 -10.29 -20.33 -6.55
CA THR A 69 -11.26 -19.27 -6.27
C THR A 69 -10.66 -18.16 -5.38
N ALA A 70 -9.96 -18.51 -4.30
CA ALA A 70 -9.28 -17.55 -3.43
C ALA A 70 -8.13 -16.83 -4.14
N LEU A 71 -7.47 -17.47 -5.11
CA LEU A 71 -6.45 -16.81 -5.92
C LEU A 71 -7.07 -15.72 -6.79
N PHE A 72 -8.07 -16.05 -7.60
CA PHE A 72 -8.64 -15.11 -8.57
C PHE A 72 -9.57 -14.07 -7.95
N PHE A 73 -10.33 -14.44 -6.91
CA PHE A 73 -11.31 -13.55 -6.28
C PHE A 73 -10.84 -12.96 -4.95
N GLY A 74 -9.77 -13.48 -4.35
CA GLY A 74 -9.16 -12.92 -3.14
C GLY A 74 -7.84 -12.22 -3.44
N VAL A 75 -6.83 -12.97 -3.90
CA VAL A 75 -5.46 -12.47 -4.05
C VAL A 75 -5.36 -11.42 -5.16
N VAL A 76 -5.96 -11.64 -6.33
CA VAL A 76 -5.90 -10.67 -7.44
C VAL A 76 -6.50 -9.31 -7.04
N PRO A 77 -7.73 -9.23 -6.47
CA PRO A 77 -8.26 -7.97 -5.95
C PRO A 77 -7.39 -7.34 -4.86
N LEU A 78 -6.83 -8.15 -3.95
CA LEU A 78 -5.92 -7.66 -2.91
C LEU A 78 -4.69 -6.99 -3.52
N VAL A 79 -4.04 -7.63 -4.50
CA VAL A 79 -2.89 -7.08 -5.21
C VAL A 79 -3.28 -5.79 -5.94
N ALA A 80 -4.44 -5.76 -6.60
CA ALA A 80 -4.93 -4.57 -7.29
C ALA A 80 -5.08 -3.37 -6.34
N VAL A 81 -5.67 -3.59 -5.15
CA VAL A 81 -5.79 -2.57 -4.10
C VAL A 81 -4.41 -2.03 -3.68
N HIS A 82 -3.43 -2.92 -3.48
CA HIS A 82 -2.06 -2.51 -3.12
C HIS A 82 -1.40 -1.69 -4.22
N LEU A 83 -1.51 -2.12 -5.48
CA LEU A 83 -0.91 -1.41 -6.61
C LEU A 83 -1.52 -0.02 -6.80
N VAL A 84 -2.85 0.10 -6.66
CA VAL A 84 -3.54 1.39 -6.74
C VAL A 84 -3.14 2.30 -5.57
N GLY A 85 -3.19 1.81 -4.33
CA GLY A 85 -2.79 2.58 -3.15
C GLY A 85 -1.33 3.04 -3.22
N PHE A 86 -0.44 2.13 -3.64
CA PHE A 86 0.97 2.42 -3.86
C PHE A 86 1.16 3.51 -4.92
N ALA A 87 0.53 3.39 -6.09
CA ALA A 87 0.64 4.36 -7.16
C ALA A 87 0.14 5.75 -6.74
N ILE A 88 -0.98 5.82 -6.01
CA ILE A 88 -1.54 7.07 -5.47
C ILE A 88 -0.54 7.72 -4.50
N LEU A 89 -0.09 7.00 -3.47
CA LEU A 89 0.80 7.57 -2.44
C LEU A 89 2.17 7.95 -3.01
N MET A 90 2.72 7.14 -3.90
CA MET A 90 3.98 7.44 -4.59
C MET A 90 3.86 8.70 -5.44
N SER A 91 2.82 8.81 -6.28
CA SER A 91 2.61 9.95 -7.16
C SER A 91 2.33 11.23 -6.37
N TYR A 92 1.56 11.11 -5.29
CA TYR A 92 1.28 12.23 -4.39
C TYR A 92 2.55 12.70 -3.66
N GLY A 93 3.29 11.79 -3.05
CA GLY A 93 4.54 12.09 -2.35
C GLY A 93 5.58 12.72 -3.28
N ALA A 94 5.77 12.15 -4.47
CA ALA A 94 6.72 12.61 -5.47
C ALA A 94 6.42 14.03 -6.00
N SER A 95 5.14 14.38 -6.16
CA SER A 95 4.73 15.67 -6.73
C SER A 95 4.67 16.79 -5.69
N ARG A 96 4.38 16.46 -4.42
CA ARG A 96 4.06 17.45 -3.37
C ARG A 96 5.17 17.68 -2.32
N ARG A 97 6.21 16.84 -2.25
CA ARG A 97 7.43 17.15 -1.47
C ARG A 97 8.42 18.00 -2.27
N HIS A 98 9.31 18.68 -1.57
CA HIS A 98 10.44 19.39 -2.17
C HIS A 98 11.47 18.41 -2.76
N ASN A 99 11.77 17.33 -2.03
CA ASN A 99 12.58 16.22 -2.53
C ASN A 99 11.68 15.08 -3.03
N ARG A 100 11.70 14.85 -4.35
CA ARG A 100 10.93 13.81 -5.02
C ARG A 100 11.22 12.40 -4.49
N GLN A 101 12.50 12.07 -4.32
CA GLN A 101 12.93 10.74 -3.87
C GLN A 101 12.48 10.46 -2.43
N SER A 102 12.56 11.47 -1.56
CA SER A 102 12.00 11.38 -0.20
C SER A 102 10.48 11.14 -0.23
N GLY A 103 9.77 11.74 -1.19
CA GLY A 103 8.33 11.53 -1.38
C GLY A 103 7.96 10.12 -1.82
N LEU A 104 8.76 9.53 -2.72
CA LEU A 104 8.60 8.14 -3.14
C LEU A 104 8.83 7.19 -1.96
N TRP A 105 9.94 7.32 -1.23
CA TRP A 105 10.20 6.46 -0.07
C TRP A 105 9.12 6.55 1.00
N LEU A 106 8.59 7.76 1.24
CA LEU A 106 7.50 7.94 2.18
C LEU A 106 6.20 7.27 1.69
N GLY A 107 5.89 7.37 0.40
CA GLY A 107 4.73 6.68 -0.20
C GLY A 107 4.83 5.16 -0.09
N ALA A 108 5.99 4.60 -0.40
CA ALA A 108 6.27 3.18 -0.24
C ALA A 108 6.13 2.74 1.22
N GLY A 109 6.78 3.46 2.15
CA GLY A 109 6.73 3.15 3.58
C GLY A 109 5.31 3.23 4.16
N ALA A 110 4.53 4.26 3.77
CA ALA A 110 3.14 4.40 4.19
C ALA A 110 2.25 3.26 3.66
N THR A 111 2.47 2.82 2.42
CA THR A 111 1.72 1.69 1.84
C THR A 111 2.01 0.39 2.59
N ILE A 112 3.30 0.12 2.86
CA ILE A 112 3.72 -1.06 3.64
C ILE A 112 3.10 -1.00 5.04
N ALA A 113 3.21 0.14 5.72
CA ALA A 113 2.63 0.32 7.05
C ALA A 113 1.11 0.09 7.05
N ALA A 114 0.38 0.66 6.09
CA ALA A 114 -1.07 0.47 5.98
C ALA A 114 -1.47 -0.99 5.73
N SER A 115 -0.71 -1.70 4.88
CA SER A 115 -0.93 -3.13 4.64
C SER A 115 -0.66 -3.97 5.89
N SER A 116 0.47 -3.73 6.57
CA SER A 116 0.84 -4.43 7.81
C SER A 116 -0.19 -4.23 8.90
N ILE A 117 -0.70 -3.00 9.09
CA ILE A 117 -1.78 -2.72 10.05
C ILE A 117 -3.02 -3.54 9.71
N GLY A 118 -3.47 -3.52 8.45
CA GLY A 118 -4.66 -4.27 8.05
C GLY A 118 -4.51 -5.78 8.26
N LEU A 119 -3.33 -6.33 7.97
CA LEU A 119 -3.02 -7.74 8.24
C LEU A 119 -3.03 -8.03 9.74
N THR A 120 -2.40 -7.18 10.56
CA THR A 120 -2.41 -7.32 12.02
C THR A 120 -3.83 -7.29 12.58
N VAL A 121 -4.69 -6.38 12.10
CA VAL A 121 -6.10 -6.31 12.52
C VAL A 121 -6.84 -7.61 12.20
N LEU A 122 -6.68 -8.15 10.98
CA LEU A 122 -7.27 -9.44 10.62
C LEU A 122 -6.79 -10.56 11.55
N LEU A 123 -5.48 -10.65 11.79
CA LEU A 123 -4.92 -11.67 12.66
C LEU A 123 -5.45 -11.55 14.10
N LEU A 124 -5.48 -10.33 14.65
CA LEU A 124 -6.08 -10.10 15.97
C LEU A 124 -7.54 -10.53 16.00
N PHE A 125 -8.32 -10.25 14.95
CA PHE A 125 -9.71 -10.67 14.88
C PHE A 125 -9.87 -12.20 14.85
N LEU A 126 -8.99 -12.93 14.15
CA LEU A 126 -9.07 -14.39 14.03
C LEU A 126 -8.58 -15.14 15.27
N TYR A 127 -7.73 -14.51 16.09
CA TYR A 127 -7.09 -15.14 17.24
C TYR A 127 -7.49 -14.54 18.60
N ALA A 128 -8.41 -13.56 18.62
CA ALA A 128 -9.03 -13.04 19.84
C ALA A 128 -10.23 -13.90 20.25
#